data_AF-A0A4Z1KA11-F1
#
_entry.id   AF-A0A4Z1KA11-F1
#
_cell.length_a   1.000
_cell.length_b   1.000
_cell.length_c   1.000
_cell.angle_alpha   90.00
_cell.angle_beta   90.00
_cell.angle_gamma   90.00
#
_symmetry.space_group_name_H-M   'P 1'
#
loop_
_entity.id
_entity.type
_entity.pdbx_description
1 polymer ?
#
loop_
_entity_poly.entity_id
_entity_poly.type
_entity_poly.pdbx_seq_one_letter_code
_entity_poly.pdbx_strand_id
1 'polypeptide(L)'
;MLPFVVGPTATQASGLELMMRSLLQTEPWRRDPMVIELPWKEDKLIKMHEEISVKDKMAFGIMIGDGYVNPQPPVERAMRMVTDAIKALGHKIYLHFQMQKILAKTARSSNGSRRATPLFKICFADGGKAHHSALAISGEPPTEPILGTCPFLA
;
A
#
# COMPACT_ATOMS: atom_id res chain seq x y z
N MET A 1 -11.47 7.78 11.57
CA MET A 1 -10.04 8.15 11.45
C MET A 1 -9.34 7.01 10.76
N LEU A 2 -8.56 7.25 9.70
CA LEU A 2 -7.75 6.20 9.08
C LEU A 2 -6.63 5.83 10.06
N PRO A 3 -6.42 4.56 10.40
CA PRO A 3 -5.30 4.18 11.27
C PRO A 3 -3.98 4.46 10.54
N PHE A 4 -3.04 5.11 11.23
CA PHE A 4 -1.67 5.18 10.74
C PHE A 4 -1.00 3.82 10.96
N VAL A 5 -0.12 3.43 10.03
CA VAL A 5 0.61 2.16 10.12
C VAL A 5 2.09 2.44 9.91
N VAL A 6 2.93 1.88 10.77
CA VAL A 6 4.39 1.92 10.61
C VAL A 6 4.80 0.69 9.80
N GLY A 7 5.53 0.90 8.71
CA GLY A 7 6.01 -0.16 7.83
C GLY A 7 7.54 -0.07 7.65
N PRO A 8 8.28 -1.17 7.87
CA PRO A 8 9.71 -1.18 7.61
C PRO A 8 10.01 -1.08 6.11
N THR A 9 11.15 -0.46 5.78
CA THR A 9 11.66 -0.36 4.41
C THR A 9 13.03 -1.03 4.31
N ALA A 10 13.25 -1.77 3.23
CA ALA A 10 14.49 -2.49 2.98
C ALA A 10 14.82 -2.44 1.49
N THR A 11 16.11 -2.54 1.16
CA THR A 11 16.59 -2.61 -0.23
C THR A 11 16.34 -3.96 -0.89
N GLN A 12 16.07 -5.00 -0.09
CA GLN A 12 15.83 -6.36 -0.53
C GLN A 12 14.60 -6.94 0.18
N ALA A 13 13.85 -7.78 -0.52
CA ALA A 13 12.67 -8.45 0.03
C ALA A 13 12.99 -9.35 1.23
N SER A 14 14.16 -10.00 1.22
CA SER A 14 14.66 -10.83 2.33
C SER A 14 14.89 -10.02 3.63
N GLY A 15 15.32 -8.76 3.51
CA GLY A 15 15.47 -7.88 4.67
C GLY A 15 14.11 -7.52 5.30
N LEU A 16 13.09 -7.29 4.46
CA LEU A 16 11.73 -7.05 4.93
C LEU A 16 11.15 -8.29 5.62
N GLU A 17 11.36 -9.47 5.04
CA GLU A 17 10.95 -10.74 5.61
C GLU A 17 11.59 -10.98 6.99
N LEU A 18 12.91 -10.78 7.10
CA LEU A 18 13.63 -10.94 8.36
C LEU A 18 13.10 -10.00 9.45
N MET A 19 12.87 -8.74 9.10
CA MET A 19 12.37 -7.74 10.05
C MET A 19 10.95 -8.07 10.51
N MET A 20 10.04 -8.39 9.58
CA MET A 20 8.66 -8.76 9.91
C MET A 20 8.59 -10.04 10.74
N ARG A 21 9.38 -11.05 10.38
CA ARG A 21 9.47 -12.30 11.15
C ARG A 21 9.96 -12.05 12.57
N SER A 22 11.05 -11.28 12.72
CA SER A 22 11.63 -10.97 14.03
C SER A 22 10.65 -10.17 14.90
N LEU A 23 9.93 -9.20 14.32
CA LEU A 23 8.92 -8.42 15.03
C LEU A 23 7.74 -9.27 15.51
N LEU A 24 7.18 -10.11 14.65
CA LEU A 24 6.03 -10.95 14.99
C LEU A 24 6.37 -12.05 16.01
N GLN A 25 7.64 -12.50 16.05
CA GLN A 25 8.12 -13.41 17.09
C GLN A 25 8.12 -12.78 18.49
N THR A 26 8.11 -11.45 18.62
CA THR A 26 8.01 -10.77 19.92
C THR A 26 6.58 -10.68 20.47
N GLU A 27 5.60 -11.24 19.75
CA GLU A 27 4.17 -11.23 20.07
C GLU A 27 3.66 -9.83 20.46
N PRO A 28 3.74 -8.83 19.57
CA PRO A 28 3.42 -7.44 19.89
C PRO A 28 2.00 -7.23 20.44
N TRP A 29 1.05 -8.08 20.03
CA TRP A 29 -0.34 -8.08 20.53
C TRP A 29 -0.46 -8.34 22.03
N ARG A 30 0.55 -8.90 22.69
CA ARG A 30 0.57 -9.05 24.16
C ARG A 30 0.84 -7.74 24.89
N ARG A 31 1.45 -6.76 24.22
CA ARG A 31 1.77 -5.44 24.79
C ARG A 31 0.79 -4.36 24.34
N ASP A 32 0.34 -4.42 23.08
CA ASP A 32 -0.60 -3.47 22.50
C ASP A 32 -1.88 -4.19 22.01
N PRO A 33 -3.04 -3.95 22.66
CA PRO A 33 -4.30 -4.58 22.27
C PRO A 33 -4.85 -4.09 20.93
N MET A 34 -4.30 -3.02 20.34
CA MET A 34 -4.68 -2.57 18.99
C MET A 34 -4.02 -3.42 17.89
N VAL A 35 -3.00 -4.20 18.22
CA VAL A 35 -2.32 -5.08 17.28
C VAL A 35 -3.07 -6.39 17.14
N ILE A 36 -3.37 -6.77 15.90
CA ILE A 36 -4.02 -8.05 15.60
C ILE A 36 -3.06 -9.19 15.93
N GLU A 37 -3.57 -10.21 16.62
CA GLU A 37 -2.87 -11.46 16.87
C GLU A 37 -2.71 -12.26 15.57
N LEU A 38 -1.61 -11.98 14.88
CA LEU A 38 -1.25 -12.66 13.64
C LEU A 38 0.20 -13.16 13.73
N PRO A 39 0.41 -14.41 14.20
CA PRO A 39 1.75 -14.97 14.26
C PRO A 39 2.31 -15.19 12.86
N TRP A 40 3.64 -15.15 12.76
CA TRP A 40 4.35 -15.51 11.53
C TRP A 40 4.12 -16.98 11.20
N LYS A 41 3.76 -17.27 9.94
CA LYS A 41 3.40 -18.62 9.49
C LYS A 41 4.49 -19.17 8.58
N GLU A 42 5.63 -19.53 9.18
CA GLU A 42 6.80 -20.07 8.46
C GLU A 42 6.42 -21.28 7.59
N ASP A 43 5.65 -22.23 8.14
CA ASP A 43 5.19 -23.42 7.42
C ASP A 43 4.38 -23.07 6.15
N LYS A 44 3.59 -22.00 6.20
CA LYS A 44 2.83 -21.55 5.02
C LYS A 44 3.75 -20.91 4.00
N LEU A 45 4.75 -20.15 4.43
CA LEU A 45 5.72 -19.52 3.54
C LEU A 45 6.56 -20.58 2.81
N ILE A 46 7.04 -21.59 3.53
CA ILE A 46 7.80 -22.71 2.95
C ILE A 46 6.94 -23.47 1.94
N LYS A 47 5.72 -23.87 2.35
CA LYS A 47 4.77 -24.56 1.45
C LYS A 47 4.46 -23.74 0.20
N MET A 48 4.23 -22.43 0.33
CA MET A 48 4.02 -21.57 -0.83
C MET A 48 5.24 -21.58 -1.76
N HIS A 49 6.47 -21.51 -1.25
CA HIS A 49 7.67 -21.56 -2.10
C HIS A 49 7.81 -22.90 -2.85
N GLU A 50 7.51 -24.01 -2.17
CA GLU A 50 7.54 -25.35 -2.76
C GLU A 50 6.42 -25.55 -3.81
N GLU A 51 5.20 -25.11 -3.51
CA GLU A 51 4.01 -25.26 -4.37
C GLU A 51 4.10 -24.38 -5.64
N ILE A 52 4.60 -23.15 -5.51
CA ILE A 52 4.82 -22.23 -6.64
C ILE A 52 5.83 -22.81 -7.64
N SER A 53 6.78 -23.63 -7.19
CA SER A 53 7.79 -24.24 -8.06
C SER A 53 7.25 -25.40 -8.91
N VAL A 54 6.09 -25.99 -8.57
CA VAL A 54 5.75 -27.32 -9.09
C VAL A 54 4.51 -27.35 -9.97
N LYS A 55 3.47 -26.53 -9.76
CA LYS A 55 2.23 -26.66 -10.58
C LYS A 55 1.26 -25.47 -10.62
N ASP A 56 1.30 -24.54 -9.68
CA ASP A 56 0.19 -23.57 -9.53
C ASP A 56 0.46 -22.20 -10.18
N LYS A 57 -0.29 -21.94 -11.25
CA LYS A 57 -0.33 -20.64 -11.93
C LYS A 57 -1.14 -19.65 -11.10
N MET A 58 -0.44 -18.75 -10.41
CA MET A 58 -1.06 -17.62 -9.71
C MET A 58 -1.88 -16.70 -10.64
N ALA A 59 -2.89 -16.06 -10.06
CA ALA A 59 -3.73 -15.06 -10.71
C ALA A 59 -3.39 -13.66 -10.19
N PHE A 60 -2.95 -12.77 -11.08
CA PHE A 60 -2.60 -11.39 -10.75
C PHE A 60 -3.68 -10.42 -11.27
N GLY A 61 -4.22 -9.60 -10.38
CA GLY A 61 -5.01 -8.43 -10.74
C GLY A 61 -4.10 -7.22 -10.92
N ILE A 62 -4.08 -6.63 -12.11
CA ILE A 62 -3.23 -5.47 -12.39
C ILE A 62 -4.10 -4.25 -12.66
N MET A 63 -3.87 -3.19 -11.89
CA MET A 63 -4.51 -1.89 -12.03
C MET A 63 -3.44 -0.86 -12.38
N ILE A 64 -3.44 -0.41 -13.65
CA ILE A 64 -2.43 0.52 -14.17
C ILE A 64 -2.71 1.96 -13.69
N GLY A 65 -3.98 2.29 -13.47
CA GLY A 65 -4.40 3.57 -12.92
C GLY A 65 -5.77 3.46 -12.29
N ASP A 66 -6.09 4.42 -11.42
CA ASP A 66 -7.40 4.55 -10.77
C ASP A 66 -8.41 5.32 -11.65
N GLY A 67 -7.93 5.88 -12.77
CA GLY A 67 -8.65 6.73 -13.73
C GLY A 67 -9.00 8.12 -13.21
N TYR A 68 -8.40 8.54 -12.10
CA TYR A 68 -8.36 9.93 -11.64
C TYR A 68 -6.98 10.53 -11.85
N VAL A 69 -5.92 9.76 -11.57
CA VAL A 69 -4.53 10.16 -11.79
C VAL A 69 -3.89 9.15 -12.74
N ASN A 70 -3.48 9.64 -13.91
CA ASN A 70 -2.77 8.80 -14.87
C ASN A 70 -1.32 8.62 -14.43
N PRO A 71 -0.77 7.38 -14.51
CA PRO A 71 0.62 7.15 -14.20
C PRO A 71 1.53 7.91 -15.18
N GLN A 72 2.69 8.32 -14.71
CA GLN A 72 3.71 8.92 -15.57
C GLN A 72 4.20 7.89 -16.61
N PRO A 73 4.57 8.31 -17.84
CA PRO A 73 5.05 7.40 -18.89
C PRO A 73 6.13 6.39 -18.45
N PRO A 74 7.16 6.74 -17.64
CA PRO A 74 8.12 5.74 -17.16
C PRO A 74 7.50 4.69 -16.21
N VAL A 75 6.52 5.07 -15.40
CA VAL A 75 5.82 4.15 -14.49
C VAL A 75 4.93 3.20 -15.29
N GLU A 76 4.21 3.70 -16.29
CA GLU A 76 3.39 2.87 -17.17
C GLU A 76 4.26 1.84 -17.91
N ARG A 77 5.43 2.25 -18.41
CA ARG A 77 6.40 1.35 -19.04
C ARG A 77 6.86 0.25 -18.07
N ALA A 78 7.20 0.61 -16.83
CA ALA A 78 7.59 -0.36 -15.80
C ALA A 78 6.47 -1.38 -15.53
N MET A 79 5.23 -0.92 -15.40
CA MET A 79 4.07 -1.79 -15.19
C MET A 79 3.85 -2.76 -16.36
N ARG A 80 4.04 -2.32 -17.60
CA ARG A 80 3.97 -3.18 -18.79
C ARG A 80 5.05 -4.26 -18.77
N MET A 81 6.31 -3.89 -18.50
CA MET A 81 7.43 -4.85 -18.41
C MET A 81 7.16 -5.95 -17.37
N VAL A 82 6.64 -5.58 -16.18
CA VAL A 82 6.28 -6.56 -15.14
C VAL A 82 5.12 -7.44 -15.59
N THR A 83 4.10 -6.87 -16.22
CA THR A 83 2.94 -7.62 -16.73
C THR A 83 3.36 -8.65 -17.76
N ASP A 84 4.26 -8.30 -18.67
CA ASP A 84 4.73 -9.20 -19.72
C ASP A 84 5.63 -10.31 -19.17
N ALA A 85 6.47 -10.00 -18.17
CA ALA A 85 7.25 -11.00 -17.45
C ALA A 85 6.34 -12.03 -16.73
N ILE A 86 5.29 -11.56 -16.05
CA ILE A 86 4.32 -12.44 -15.36
C ILE A 86 3.58 -13.33 -16.36
N LYS A 87 3.21 -12.81 -17.55
CA LYS A 87 2.60 -13.62 -18.63
C LYS A 87 3.56 -14.66 -19.17
N ALA A 88 4.83 -14.29 -19.38
CA ALA A 88 5.85 -15.20 -19.90
C ALA A 88 6.10 -16.39 -18.97
N LEU A 89 6.00 -16.16 -17.65
CA LEU A 89 6.03 -17.21 -16.63
C LEU A 89 4.74 -18.07 -16.57
N GLY A 90 3.74 -17.77 -17.41
CA GLY A 90 2.52 -18.57 -17.56
C GLY A 90 1.44 -18.30 -16.52
N HIS A 91 1.57 -17.23 -15.72
CA HIS A 91 0.55 -16.82 -14.75
C HIS A 91 -0.67 -16.18 -15.41
N LYS A 92 -1.83 -16.23 -14.73
CA LYS A 92 -3.07 -15.62 -15.22
C LYS A 92 -3.10 -14.15 -14.85
N ILE A 93 -3.43 -13.27 -15.80
CA ILE A 93 -3.51 -11.83 -15.55
C ILE A 93 -4.90 -11.30 -15.87
N TYR A 94 -5.44 -10.50 -14.96
CA TYR A 94 -6.69 -9.75 -15.12
C TYR A 94 -6.35 -8.26 -15.23
N LEU A 95 -6.26 -7.77 -16.48
CA LEU A 95 -5.72 -6.45 -16.85
C LEU A 95 -6.73 -5.29 -16.70
N HIS A 96 -7.86 -5.53 -16.05
CA HIS A 96 -8.97 -4.59 -15.97
C HIS A 96 -9.69 -4.73 -14.64
N PHE A 97 -8.94 -4.77 -13.54
CA PHE A 97 -9.52 -4.63 -12.20
C PHE A 97 -10.03 -3.18 -12.04
N GLN A 98 -11.13 -2.87 -12.72
CA GLN A 98 -11.80 -1.59 -12.66
C GLN A 98 -12.57 -1.53 -11.36
N MET A 99 -11.93 -1.04 -10.31
CA MET A 99 -12.61 -0.58 -9.11
C MET A 99 -13.73 0.43 -9.45
N GLN A 100 -13.62 1.13 -10.58
CA GLN A 100 -14.66 2.04 -11.06
C GLN A 100 -16.02 1.37 -11.32
N LYS A 101 -16.09 0.12 -11.80
CA LYS A 101 -17.40 -0.54 -12.03
C LYS A 101 -18.06 -1.02 -10.72
N ILE A 102 -17.26 -1.34 -9.70
CA ILE A 102 -17.74 -1.70 -8.37
C ILE A 102 -18.18 -0.43 -7.62
N LEU A 103 -17.39 0.66 -7.70
CA LEU A 103 -17.67 1.94 -7.04
C LEU A 103 -18.76 2.76 -7.75
N ALA A 104 -18.87 2.71 -9.08
CA ALA A 104 -19.89 3.45 -9.83
C ALA A 104 -21.32 2.95 -9.58
N LYS A 105 -21.49 1.70 -9.12
CA LYS A 105 -22.80 1.22 -8.66
C LYS A 105 -23.26 1.89 -7.36
N THR A 106 -22.33 2.33 -6.52
CA THR A 106 -22.61 3.02 -5.26
C THR A 106 -22.65 4.54 -5.44
N ALA A 107 -21.91 5.10 -6.40
CA ALA A 107 -21.82 6.53 -6.63
C ALA A 107 -22.75 7.01 -7.76
N ARG A 108 -24.07 6.99 -7.53
CA ARG A 108 -24.98 7.87 -8.26
C ARG A 108 -24.65 9.31 -7.88
N SER A 109 -24.51 10.18 -8.87
CA SER A 109 -24.47 11.66 -8.77
C SER A 109 -23.11 12.33 -9.02
N SER A 110 -23.10 13.00 -10.17
CA SER A 110 -22.48 14.28 -10.57
C SER A 110 -20.99 14.58 -10.30
N ASN A 111 -20.34 14.93 -11.41
CA ASN A 111 -19.20 15.84 -11.62
C ASN A 111 -17.83 15.43 -11.02
N GLY A 112 -16.92 15.08 -11.93
CA GLY A 112 -15.64 14.40 -11.71
C GLY A 112 -14.54 15.16 -10.96
N SER A 113 -14.74 16.43 -10.59
CA SER A 113 -13.74 17.24 -9.89
C SER A 113 -13.93 17.33 -8.36
N ARG A 114 -15.07 16.89 -7.82
CA ARG A 114 -15.39 16.99 -6.37
C ARG A 114 -15.19 15.70 -5.56
N ARG A 115 -14.73 14.60 -6.18
CA ARG A 115 -14.65 13.27 -5.52
C ARG A 115 -13.30 12.92 -4.90
N ALA A 116 -12.20 13.57 -5.29
CA ALA A 116 -10.92 13.42 -4.60
C ALA A 116 -10.88 14.22 -3.28
N THR A 117 -11.66 15.29 -3.20
CA THR A 117 -11.69 16.22 -2.05
C THR A 117 -12.03 15.54 -0.71
N PRO A 118 -13.00 14.60 -0.63
CA PRO A 118 -13.30 13.90 0.62
C PRO A 118 -12.19 12.97 1.08
N LEU A 119 -11.54 12.21 0.18
CA LEU A 119 -10.47 11.28 0.56
C LEU A 119 -9.27 12.05 1.10
N PHE A 120 -8.82 13.08 0.38
CA PHE A 120 -7.75 13.96 0.89
C PHE A 120 -8.16 14.63 2.21
N LYS A 121 -9.40 15.11 2.34
CA LYS A 121 -9.90 15.65 3.62
C LYS A 121 -9.90 14.62 4.76
N ILE A 122 -10.16 13.34 4.47
CA ILE A 122 -10.14 12.26 5.48
C ILE A 122 -8.70 11.88 5.83
N CYS A 123 -7.82 11.75 4.84
CA CYS A 123 -6.41 11.43 5.05
C CYS A 123 -5.67 12.52 5.83
N PHE A 124 -6.10 13.78 5.70
CA PHE A 124 -5.53 14.94 6.39
C PHE A 124 -6.47 15.52 7.46
N ALA A 125 -7.49 14.76 7.90
CA ALA A 125 -8.50 15.25 8.84
C ALA A 125 -7.91 15.60 10.21
N ASP A 126 -6.83 14.93 10.61
CA ASP A 126 -6.14 15.14 11.88
C ASP A 126 -5.04 16.22 11.79
N GLY A 127 -4.86 16.83 10.62
CA GLY A 127 -3.78 17.80 10.36
C GLY A 127 -2.39 17.21 10.53
N GLY A 128 -2.22 15.88 10.47
CA GLY A 128 -0.93 15.23 10.69
C GLY A 128 -0.41 15.33 12.12
N LYS A 129 -1.27 15.53 13.14
CA LYS A 129 -0.84 15.61 14.55
C LYS A 129 0.00 14.42 14.99
N ALA A 130 -0.35 13.21 14.57
CA ALA A 130 0.41 12.01 14.89
C ALA A 130 1.83 12.05 14.28
N HIS A 131 1.93 12.52 13.03
CA HIS A 131 3.20 12.70 12.33
C HIS A 131 4.08 13.75 13.03
N HIS A 132 3.52 14.90 13.41
CA HIS A 132 4.25 15.95 14.13
C HIS A 132 4.72 15.50 15.52
N SER A 133 3.90 14.75 16.25
CA SER A 133 4.28 14.16 17.55
C SER A 133 5.46 13.19 17.40
N ALA A 134 5.43 12.33 16.39
CA ALA A 134 6.52 11.39 16.12
C ALA A 134 7.83 12.09 15.75
N LEU A 135 7.77 13.15 14.92
CA LEU A 135 8.94 13.97 14.61
C LEU A 135 9.52 14.66 15.84
N ALA A 136 8.67 15.19 16.73
CA ALA A 136 9.10 15.83 17.96
C ALA A 136 9.83 14.85 18.91
N ILE A 137 9.44 13.58 18.91
CA ILE A 137 10.12 12.51 19.68
C ILE A 137 11.46 12.15 19.03
N SER A 138 11.52 12.08 17.69
CA SER A 138 12.73 11.71 16.95
C SER A 138 13.79 12.83 16.96
N GLY A 139 13.36 14.09 17.00
CA GLY A 139 14.24 15.26 16.89
C GLY A 139 14.62 15.62 15.44
N GLU A 140 14.03 14.95 14.45
CA GLU A 140 14.25 15.24 13.03
C GLU A 140 13.49 16.50 12.58
N PRO A 141 14.11 17.34 11.73
CA PRO A 141 13.42 18.51 11.20
C PRO A 141 12.29 18.08 10.25
N PRO A 142 11.13 18.76 10.27
CA PRO A 142 10.06 18.49 9.32
C PRO A 142 10.50 18.84 7.89
N THR A 143 10.15 17.99 6.93
CA THR A 143 10.44 18.21 5.52
C THR A 143 9.73 19.47 5.01
N GLU A 144 10.43 20.29 4.23
CA GLU A 144 9.84 21.48 3.62
C GLU A 144 8.72 21.10 2.63
N PRO A 145 7.57 21.79 2.67
CA PRO A 145 6.45 21.50 1.79
C PRO A 145 6.78 21.85 0.33
N ILE A 146 6.58 20.87 -0.56
CA ILE A 146 6.89 20.96 -2.00
C ILE A 146 5.95 21.94 -2.75
N LEU A 147 4.75 22.19 -2.22
CA LEU A 147 3.69 23.00 -2.85
C LEU A 147 3.49 24.39 -2.22
N GLY A 148 4.54 24.99 -1.64
CA GLY A 148 4.46 26.28 -0.94
C GLY A 148 4.05 26.15 0.52
N THR A 149 3.68 27.25 1.18
CA THR A 149 3.28 27.25 2.61
C THR A 149 2.23 26.20 2.86
N CYS A 150 2.52 25.29 3.82
CA CYS A 150 1.60 24.27 4.28
C CYS A 150 0.19 24.86 4.42
N PRO A 151 -0.82 24.40 3.66
CA PRO A 151 -2.18 24.93 3.74
C PRO A 151 -2.87 24.66 5.09
N PHE A 152 -2.13 24.07 6.04
CA PHE A 152 -2.56 23.66 7.37
C PHE A 152 -1.85 24.46 8.50
N LEU A 153 -0.97 25.41 8.16
CA LEU A 153 -0.41 26.39 9.10
C LEU A 153 -1.08 27.75 8.87
N ALA A 154 -2.30 27.88 9.38
CA ALA A 154 -2.98 29.15 9.64
C ALA A 154 -3.59 29.10 11.04
#